data_AF-A0A2I3N940-F1
#
_entry.id   AF-A0A2I3N940-F1
#
_cell.length_a   1.000
_cell.length_b   1.000
_cell.length_c   1.000
_cell.angle_alpha   90.00
_cell.angle_beta   90.00
_cell.angle_gamma   90.00
#
_symmetry.space_group_name_H-M   'P 1'
#
loop_
_entity.id
_entity.type
_entity.pdbx_description
1 polymer ?
#
loop_
_entity_poly.entity_id
_entity_poly.type
_entity_poly.pdbx_seq_one_letter_code
_entity_poly.pdbx_strand_id
1 'polypeptide(L)'
;MTTLSPENSLSARQSASFILVKRKPPIDKTEWDSFFDENGHLAKSRDFICVNILERGLHPFVRTEAWKFLTGYFSWQSSQDERLTVDSMRRKNYKALCQMYEKIQPLLENLHRNFIETRNNIEYQQGFHEMVMLFQLMVEHDHETFWLFQFFLQKTEHSCVINIGVSKNLDMLSTLITFLDPMFAEHLKGKGAGAVQSLFPWFCFCFQRAFKSFDDVWRLWEVLLTGKPCRNFQVLVAYSMLQMVREQVLQESMGGDDILLACNKLIDLDADELISAACVVYAELIQKDVPQTLKDFFL
;
A
#
# COMPACT_ATOMS: atom_id res chain seq x y z
N MET A 1 -3.75 26.98 -6.34
CA MET A 1 -5.00 26.62 -7.02
C MET A 1 -4.66 25.95 -8.34
N THR A 2 -4.34 24.66 -8.30
CA THR A 2 -4.27 23.83 -9.51
C THR A 2 -5.69 23.41 -9.81
N THR A 3 -6.30 24.06 -10.80
CA THR A 3 -7.59 23.65 -11.34
C THR A 3 -7.46 22.20 -11.82
N LEU A 4 -8.27 21.31 -11.22
CA LEU A 4 -8.39 19.90 -11.60
C LEU A 4 -8.65 19.80 -13.11
N SER A 5 -7.70 19.23 -13.85
CA SER A 5 -7.86 19.09 -15.29
C SER A 5 -8.73 17.84 -15.60
N PRO A 6 -9.63 17.92 -16.59
CA PRO A 6 -10.34 16.75 -17.13
C PRO A 6 -9.40 15.60 -17.54
N GLU A 7 -8.14 15.91 -17.83
CA GLU A 7 -7.09 14.95 -18.22
C GLU A 7 -6.78 13.93 -17.11
N ASN A 8 -6.78 14.34 -15.83
CA ASN A 8 -6.52 13.42 -14.72
C ASN A 8 -7.66 12.41 -14.51
N SER A 9 -8.93 12.84 -14.71
CA SER A 9 -10.09 11.94 -14.64
C SER A 9 -10.12 10.96 -15.82
N LEU A 10 -9.82 11.47 -17.03
CA LEU A 10 -9.73 10.62 -18.22
C LEU A 10 -8.61 9.60 -18.07
N SER A 11 -7.45 10.00 -17.56
CA SER A 11 -6.31 9.12 -17.27
C SER A 11 -6.69 8.02 -16.27
N ALA A 12 -7.37 8.34 -15.17
CA ALA A 12 -7.78 7.33 -14.19
C ALA A 12 -8.79 6.30 -14.75
N ARG A 13 -9.80 6.74 -15.53
CA ARG A 13 -10.72 5.81 -16.20
C ARG A 13 -10.02 4.97 -17.26
N GLN A 14 -9.10 5.59 -17.99
CA GLN A 14 -8.27 4.88 -18.96
C GLN A 14 -7.45 3.81 -18.25
N SER A 15 -6.75 4.12 -17.16
CA SER A 15 -5.99 3.14 -16.39
C SER A 15 -6.89 2.01 -15.86
N ALA A 16 -8.06 2.31 -15.29
CA ALA A 16 -9.03 1.28 -14.87
C ALA A 16 -9.45 0.36 -16.03
N SER A 17 -9.76 0.95 -17.20
CA SER A 17 -10.09 0.19 -18.40
C SER A 17 -8.89 -0.59 -18.93
N PHE A 18 -7.67 -0.05 -18.86
CA PHE A 18 -6.45 -0.73 -19.32
C PHE A 18 -6.17 -1.98 -18.47
N ILE A 19 -6.30 -1.88 -17.15
CA ILE A 19 -6.09 -3.00 -16.22
C ILE A 19 -6.98 -4.19 -16.57
N LEU A 20 -8.27 -3.97 -16.87
CA LEU A 20 -9.22 -5.05 -17.15
C LEU A 20 -9.34 -5.45 -18.62
N VAL A 21 -9.36 -4.49 -19.54
CA VAL A 21 -9.75 -4.71 -20.95
C VAL A 21 -8.53 -4.90 -21.86
N LYS A 22 -7.40 -4.26 -21.53
CA LYS A 22 -6.17 -4.31 -22.31
C LYS A 22 -5.04 -4.84 -21.44
N ARG A 23 -5.23 -6.05 -20.89
CA ARG A 23 -4.24 -6.85 -20.13
C ARG A 23 -2.95 -7.05 -20.94
N LYS A 24 -2.16 -5.98 -21.07
CA LYS A 24 -0.77 -6.07 -21.50
C LYS A 24 -0.02 -6.84 -20.43
N PRO A 25 0.98 -7.64 -20.81
CA PRO A 25 1.77 -8.36 -19.82
C PRO A 25 2.40 -7.39 -18.82
N PRO A 26 2.66 -7.83 -17.58
CA PRO A 26 3.45 -7.07 -16.61
C PRO A 26 4.76 -6.58 -17.20
N ILE A 27 5.34 -5.53 -16.63
CA ILE A 27 6.64 -5.02 -17.08
C ILE A 27 7.68 -6.10 -16.83
N ASP A 28 8.21 -6.67 -17.91
CA ASP A 28 9.23 -7.71 -17.86
C ASP A 28 10.65 -7.11 -17.76
N LYS A 29 11.65 -7.98 -17.61
CA LYS A 29 13.04 -7.55 -17.44
C LYS A 29 13.59 -6.81 -18.66
N THR A 30 13.17 -7.20 -19.87
CA THR A 30 13.64 -6.56 -21.10
C THR A 30 13.10 -5.13 -21.21
N GLU A 31 11.80 -4.95 -20.93
CA GLU A 31 11.19 -3.64 -20.90
C GLU A 31 11.74 -2.77 -19.78
N TRP A 32 11.91 -3.32 -18.57
CA TRP A 32 12.50 -2.60 -17.44
C TRP A 32 13.92 -2.11 -17.74
N ASP A 33 14.77 -2.97 -18.29
CA ASP A 33 16.15 -2.62 -18.63
C ASP A 33 16.21 -1.53 -19.72
N SER A 34 15.22 -1.50 -20.62
CA SER A 34 15.10 -0.44 -21.63
C SER A 34 14.78 0.95 -21.06
N PHE A 35 14.40 1.05 -19.78
CA PHE A 35 14.18 2.33 -19.12
C PHE A 35 15.47 3.03 -18.71
N PHE A 36 16.61 2.33 -18.75
CA PHE A 36 17.91 2.86 -18.34
C PHE A 36 18.77 3.28 -19.54
N ASP A 37 19.60 4.30 -19.33
CA ASP A 37 20.67 4.67 -20.25
C ASP A 37 21.95 3.82 -20.02
N GLU A 38 22.99 4.07 -20.82
CA GLU A 38 24.27 3.36 -20.73
C GLU A 38 24.99 3.53 -19.39
N ASN A 39 24.70 4.60 -18.64
CA ASN A 39 25.26 4.87 -17.31
C ASN A 39 24.36 4.33 -16.17
N GLY A 40 23.22 3.72 -16.53
CA GLY A 40 22.23 3.23 -15.60
C GLY A 40 21.34 4.31 -14.97
N HIS A 41 21.22 5.50 -15.56
CA HIS A 41 20.18 6.46 -15.16
C HIS A 41 18.85 6.12 -15.83
N LEU A 42 17.75 6.44 -15.17
CA LEU A 42 16.42 6.27 -15.76
C LEU A 42 16.18 7.33 -16.85
N ALA A 43 16.10 6.88 -18.09
CA ALA A 43 15.77 7.70 -19.26
C ALA A 43 14.26 8.02 -19.34
N LYS A 44 13.41 7.18 -18.73
CA LYS A 44 11.97 7.43 -18.60
C LYS A 44 11.67 8.20 -17.31
N SER A 45 10.66 9.07 -17.35
CA SER A 45 10.25 9.82 -16.16
C SER A 45 9.68 8.87 -15.10
N ARG A 46 9.84 9.23 -13.81
CA ARG A 46 9.20 8.52 -12.70
C ARG A 46 7.69 8.37 -12.92
N ASP A 47 7.05 9.43 -13.43
CA ASP A 47 5.61 9.43 -13.69
C ASP A 47 5.20 8.36 -14.69
N PHE A 48 5.91 8.29 -15.82
CA PHE A 48 5.69 7.26 -16.85
C PHE A 48 5.83 5.85 -16.28
N ILE A 49 6.89 5.59 -15.51
CA ILE A 49 7.15 4.28 -14.90
C ILE A 49 6.04 3.94 -13.91
N CYS A 50 5.69 4.87 -13.02
CA CYS A 50 4.64 4.67 -12.02
C CYS A 50 3.26 4.40 -12.65
N VAL A 51 2.90 5.08 -13.74
CA VAL A 51 1.64 4.81 -14.47
C VAL A 51 1.65 3.42 -15.09
N ASN A 52 2.76 2.99 -15.72
CA ASN A 52 2.84 1.64 -16.27
C ASN A 52 2.77 0.56 -15.18
N ILE A 53 3.34 0.79 -14.00
CA ILE A 53 3.23 -0.11 -12.84
C ILE A 53 1.79 -0.16 -12.33
N LEU A 54 1.09 0.99 -12.25
CA LEU A 54 -0.34 1.00 -11.91
C LEU A 54 -1.15 0.13 -12.88
N GLU A 55 -0.92 0.30 -14.19
CA GLU A 55 -1.74 -0.32 -15.22
C GLU A 55 -1.44 -1.80 -15.48
N ARG A 56 -0.20 -2.25 -15.24
CA ARG A 56 0.27 -3.57 -15.68
C ARG A 56 0.93 -4.42 -14.60
N GLY A 57 1.36 -3.80 -13.50
CA GLY A 57 2.18 -4.46 -12.48
C GLY A 57 3.58 -4.83 -12.99
N LEU A 58 4.33 -5.52 -12.13
CA LEU A 58 5.70 -5.96 -12.40
C LEU A 58 5.80 -7.48 -12.54
N HIS A 59 6.64 -7.93 -13.47
CA HIS A 59 7.04 -9.32 -13.53
C HIS A 59 7.92 -9.69 -12.30
N PRO A 60 7.84 -10.91 -11.74
CA PRO A 60 8.62 -11.31 -10.55
C PRO A 60 10.12 -11.01 -10.62
N PHE A 61 10.76 -11.21 -11.79
CA PHE A 61 12.18 -10.92 -12.00
C PHE A 61 12.56 -9.42 -11.97
N VAL A 62 11.58 -8.51 -12.06
CA VAL A 62 11.80 -7.06 -12.00
C VAL A 62 11.50 -6.50 -10.60
N ARG A 63 10.60 -7.18 -9.88
CA ARG A 63 9.98 -6.69 -8.63
C ARG A 63 11.01 -6.18 -7.63
N THR A 64 12.00 -6.99 -7.29
CA THR A 64 13.04 -6.64 -6.30
C THR A 64 13.80 -5.37 -6.67
N GLU A 65 14.17 -5.21 -7.95
CA GLU A 65 14.91 -4.03 -8.40
C GLU A 65 14.02 -2.79 -8.43
N ALA A 66 12.82 -2.90 -9.01
CA ALA A 66 11.88 -1.79 -9.09
C ALA A 66 11.43 -1.32 -7.69
N TRP A 67 11.23 -2.22 -6.74
CA TRP A 67 10.86 -1.88 -5.37
C TRP A 67 11.94 -1.05 -4.66
N LYS A 68 13.22 -1.25 -5.00
CA LYS A 68 14.28 -0.40 -4.47
C LYS A 68 14.08 1.06 -4.92
N PHE A 69 13.61 1.33 -6.14
CA PHE A 69 13.26 2.70 -6.56
C PHE A 69 11.95 3.20 -5.94
N LEU A 70 10.90 2.37 -5.93
CA LEU A 70 9.57 2.75 -5.44
C LEU A 70 9.57 3.14 -3.95
N THR A 71 10.32 2.40 -3.13
CA THR A 71 10.47 2.65 -1.69
C THR A 71 11.41 3.82 -1.38
N GLY A 72 12.28 4.20 -2.32
CA GLY A 72 13.34 5.20 -2.09
C GLY A 72 14.64 4.62 -1.55
N TYR A 73 14.78 3.28 -1.54
CA TYR A 73 16.08 2.64 -1.35
C TYR A 73 17.09 3.16 -2.39
N PHE A 74 16.71 3.23 -3.66
CA PHE A 74 17.47 3.94 -4.69
C PHE A 74 16.83 5.28 -5.02
N SER A 75 17.68 6.28 -5.28
CA SER A 75 17.25 7.54 -5.86
C SER A 75 16.86 7.32 -7.33
N TRP A 76 15.78 7.95 -7.76
CA TRP A 76 15.34 7.96 -9.16
C TRP A 76 16.35 8.65 -10.10
N GLN A 77 17.27 9.44 -9.53
CA GLN A 77 18.33 10.14 -10.25
C GLN A 77 19.68 9.43 -10.18
N SER A 78 19.77 8.26 -9.53
CA SER A 78 21.04 7.57 -9.35
C SER A 78 21.54 6.88 -10.63
N SER A 79 22.86 6.84 -10.79
CA SER A 79 23.58 5.99 -11.74
C SER A 79 23.74 4.55 -11.22
N GLN A 80 24.20 3.64 -12.07
CA GLN A 80 24.51 2.26 -11.64
C GLN A 80 25.59 2.23 -10.55
N ASP A 81 26.68 2.99 -10.72
CA ASP A 81 27.81 3.01 -9.77
C ASP A 81 27.41 3.56 -8.39
N GLU A 82 26.55 4.57 -8.36
CA GLU A 82 25.99 5.09 -7.10
C GLU A 82 25.13 4.04 -6.40
N ARG A 83 24.32 3.28 -7.16
CA ARG A 83 23.51 2.18 -6.60
C ARG A 83 24.38 1.07 -6.02
N LEU A 84 25.46 0.69 -6.69
CA LEU A 84 26.43 -0.29 -6.17
C LEU A 84 27.09 0.19 -4.86
N THR A 85 27.43 1.48 -4.79
CA THR A 85 27.99 2.10 -3.58
C THR A 85 26.99 2.07 -2.43
N VAL A 86 25.73 2.41 -2.71
CA VAL A 86 24.63 2.40 -1.75
C VAL A 86 24.36 0.99 -1.22
N ASP A 87 24.32 -0.02 -2.09
CA ASP A 87 24.18 -1.43 -1.68
C ASP A 87 25.33 -1.88 -0.77
N SER A 88 26.58 -1.56 -1.16
CA SER A 88 27.77 -1.88 -0.35
C SER A 88 27.71 -1.24 1.03
N MET A 89 27.31 0.03 1.12
CA MET A 89 27.17 0.76 2.38
C MET A 89 26.08 0.15 3.26
N ARG A 90 24.91 -0.13 2.69
CA ARG A 90 23.78 -0.71 3.43
C ARG A 90 24.07 -2.12 3.95
N ARG A 91 24.77 -2.94 3.17
CA ARG A 91 25.25 -4.26 3.62
C ARG A 91 26.19 -4.15 4.81
N LYS A 92 27.16 -3.22 4.77
CA LYS A 92 28.08 -2.96 5.90
C LYS A 92 27.32 -2.46 7.14
N ASN A 93 26.40 -1.52 6.96
CA ASN A 93 25.61 -0.96 8.04
C ASN A 93 24.72 -2.02 8.71
N TYR A 94 24.07 -2.87 7.92
CA TYR A 94 23.28 -3.99 8.45
C TYR A 94 24.16 -4.95 9.27
N LYS A 95 25.32 -5.34 8.75
CA LYS A 95 26.25 -6.21 9.49
C LYS A 95 26.70 -5.57 10.82
N ALA A 96 26.96 -4.27 10.84
CA ALA A 96 27.30 -3.55 12.05
C ALA A 96 26.14 -3.51 13.06
N LEU A 97 24.89 -3.33 12.58
CA LEU A 97 23.69 -3.40 13.41
C LEU A 97 23.50 -4.79 14.04
N CYS A 98 23.68 -5.87 13.27
CA CYS A 98 23.62 -7.24 13.79
C CYS A 98 24.65 -7.46 14.90
N GLN A 99 25.91 -7.06 14.65
CA GLN A 99 26.98 -7.18 15.65
C GLN A 99 26.71 -6.34 16.92
N MET A 100 26.09 -5.18 16.77
CA MET A 100 25.68 -4.34 17.90
C MET A 100 24.54 -5.02 18.67
N TYR A 101 23.54 -5.56 17.98
CA TYR A 101 22.43 -6.28 18.60
C TYR A 101 22.91 -7.51 19.37
N GLU A 102 23.79 -8.33 18.80
CA GLU A 102 24.38 -9.50 19.47
C GLU A 102 25.10 -9.12 20.77
N LYS A 103 25.78 -7.96 20.81
CA LYS A 103 26.45 -7.46 22.02
C LYS A 103 25.47 -6.92 23.06
N ILE A 104 24.38 -6.31 22.61
CA ILE A 104 23.37 -5.69 23.47
C ILE A 104 22.36 -6.72 23.97
N GLN A 105 22.12 -7.81 23.24
CA GLN A 105 21.12 -8.82 23.56
C GLN A 105 21.30 -9.39 25.00
N PRO A 106 22.50 -9.80 25.46
CA PRO A 106 22.66 -10.26 26.84
C PRO A 106 22.37 -9.17 27.88
N LEU A 107 22.63 -7.90 27.55
CA LEU A 107 22.33 -6.76 28.40
C LEU A 107 20.82 -6.49 28.46
N LEU A 108 20.12 -6.59 27.32
CA LEU A 108 18.67 -6.49 27.24
C LEU A 108 18.00 -7.64 27.99
N GLU A 109 18.51 -8.86 27.92
CA GLU A 109 17.99 -10.01 28.67
C GLU A 109 18.18 -9.84 30.19
N ASN A 110 19.30 -9.26 30.62
CA ASN A 110 19.54 -8.89 32.01
C ASN A 110 18.65 -7.73 32.48
N LEU A 111 18.43 -6.72 31.63
CA LEU A 111 17.51 -5.61 31.88
C LEU A 111 16.05 -6.07 31.86
N HIS A 112 15.65 -6.98 30.96
CA HIS A 112 14.28 -7.50 30.86
C HIS A 112 13.86 -8.21 32.15
N ARG A 113 14.76 -8.97 32.79
CA ARG A 113 14.50 -9.55 34.12
C ARG A 113 14.23 -8.49 35.20
N ASN A 114 14.75 -7.27 35.04
CA ASN A 114 14.52 -6.14 35.95
C ASN A 114 13.38 -5.20 35.50
N PHE A 115 12.94 -5.25 34.23
CA PHE A 115 12.00 -4.31 33.61
C PHE A 115 10.58 -4.85 33.38
N ILE A 116 10.27 -6.10 33.75
CA ILE A 116 8.89 -6.63 33.66
C ILE A 116 7.88 -5.81 34.49
N GLU A 117 8.34 -4.94 35.40
CA GLU A 117 7.48 -3.97 36.13
C GLU A 117 7.31 -2.61 35.43
N THR A 118 7.98 -2.31 34.33
CA THR A 118 7.90 -0.98 33.70
C THR A 118 7.86 -1.06 32.18
N ARG A 119 6.64 -1.33 31.67
CA ARG A 119 6.12 -1.03 30.33
C ARG A 119 7.09 -0.25 29.42
N ASN A 120 7.72 -0.93 28.46
CA ASN A 120 8.56 -0.28 27.46
C ASN A 120 7.81 -0.07 26.14
N ASN A 121 7.60 1.22 25.83
CA ASN A 121 7.10 1.77 24.57
C ASN A 121 8.16 1.66 23.47
N ILE A 122 8.39 0.44 22.96
CA ILE A 122 8.85 0.25 21.58
C ILE A 122 7.64 -0.33 20.87
N GLU A 123 6.97 0.48 20.03
CA GLU A 123 5.71 0.11 19.37
C GLU A 123 5.95 -0.91 18.25
N TYR A 124 6.42 -2.12 18.56
CA TYR A 124 6.28 -3.25 17.66
C TYR A 124 4.79 -3.49 17.46
N GLN A 125 4.28 -3.12 16.29
CA GLN A 125 2.91 -3.40 15.92
C GLN A 125 2.79 -4.90 15.64
N GLN A 126 1.94 -5.58 16.43
CA GLN A 126 1.70 -7.00 16.28
C GLN A 126 1.30 -7.33 14.83
N GLY A 127 2.01 -8.28 14.24
CA GLY A 127 1.80 -8.72 12.85
C GLY A 127 2.80 -8.18 11.82
N PHE A 128 3.69 -7.24 12.18
CA PHE A 128 4.76 -6.80 11.25
C PHE A 128 5.65 -7.95 10.77
N HIS A 129 5.88 -8.98 11.58
CA HIS A 129 6.57 -10.20 11.15
C HIS A 129 5.92 -10.86 9.91
N GLU A 130 4.58 -10.86 9.80
CA GLU A 130 3.87 -11.41 8.64
C GLU A 130 4.17 -10.61 7.37
N MET A 131 4.30 -9.28 7.50
CA MET A 131 4.72 -8.42 6.38
C MET A 131 6.18 -8.68 6.01
N VAL A 132 7.08 -8.78 6.99
CA VAL A 132 8.51 -9.05 6.76
C VAL A 132 8.73 -10.36 6.01
N MET A 133 7.95 -11.41 6.31
CA MET A 133 8.04 -12.68 5.59
C MET A 133 7.78 -12.51 4.08
N LEU A 134 6.88 -11.62 3.66
CA LEU A 134 6.66 -11.33 2.24
C LEU A 134 7.87 -10.64 1.59
N PHE A 135 8.65 -9.85 2.34
CA PHE A 135 9.91 -9.33 1.82
C PHE A 135 10.93 -10.46 1.71
N GLN A 136 11.08 -11.33 2.72
CA GLN A 136 12.02 -12.46 2.68
C GLN A 136 11.75 -13.44 1.53
N LEU A 137 10.51 -13.59 1.10
CA LEU A 137 10.15 -14.40 -0.06
C LEU A 137 10.51 -13.73 -1.40
N MET A 138 10.64 -12.40 -1.42
CA MET A 138 10.93 -11.60 -2.61
C MET A 138 12.43 -11.30 -2.79
N VAL A 139 13.17 -11.10 -1.69
CA VAL A 139 14.60 -10.77 -1.70
C VAL A 139 15.45 -11.91 -1.13
N GLU A 140 16.58 -12.18 -1.78
CA GLU A 140 17.47 -13.30 -1.42
C GLU A 140 18.26 -13.07 -0.12
N HIS A 141 18.56 -11.81 0.21
CA HIS A 141 19.49 -11.49 1.29
C HIS A 141 18.83 -10.70 2.43
N ASP A 142 19.10 -11.09 3.68
CA ASP A 142 18.50 -10.49 4.88
C ASP A 142 18.72 -8.97 5.01
N HIS A 143 19.91 -8.48 4.63
CA HIS A 143 20.19 -7.05 4.66
C HIS A 143 19.29 -6.27 3.69
N GLU A 144 18.96 -6.85 2.54
CA GLU A 144 18.03 -6.23 1.58
C GLU A 144 16.61 -6.25 2.13
N THR A 145 16.17 -7.37 2.71
CA THR A 145 14.88 -7.48 3.42
C THR A 145 14.74 -6.40 4.47
N PHE A 146 15.74 -6.24 5.34
CA PHE A 146 15.72 -5.27 6.43
C PHE A 146 15.54 -3.85 5.90
N TRP A 147 16.41 -3.43 4.98
CA TRP A 147 16.37 -2.05 4.49
C TRP A 147 15.13 -1.80 3.63
N LEU A 148 14.76 -2.73 2.75
CA LEU A 148 13.61 -2.57 1.88
C LEU A 148 12.31 -2.49 2.69
N PHE A 149 12.17 -3.30 3.75
CA PHE A 149 11.05 -3.21 4.68
C PHE A 149 11.05 -1.89 5.46
N GLN A 150 12.22 -1.42 5.92
CA GLN A 150 12.33 -0.13 6.59
C GLN A 150 11.88 1.03 5.68
N PHE A 151 12.37 1.08 4.43
CA PHE A 151 11.95 2.10 3.47
C PHE A 151 10.49 1.97 3.07
N PHE A 152 9.97 0.75 2.96
CA PHE A 152 8.54 0.50 2.75
C PHE A 152 7.70 1.14 3.87
N LEU A 153 8.01 0.84 5.14
CA LEU A 153 7.28 1.42 6.27
C LEU A 153 7.35 2.94 6.31
N GLN A 154 8.52 3.53 6.04
CA GLN A 154 8.67 4.98 5.94
C GLN A 154 7.81 5.56 4.81
N LYS A 155 7.74 4.87 3.66
CA LYS A 155 6.96 5.29 2.51
C LYS A 155 5.46 5.21 2.78
N THR A 156 5.02 4.20 3.52
CA THR A 156 3.59 3.88 3.75
C THR A 156 3.11 4.22 5.16
N GLU A 157 3.86 5.01 5.94
CA GLU A 157 3.52 5.32 7.35
C GLU A 157 2.12 5.94 7.51
N HIS A 158 1.75 6.82 6.58
CA HIS A 158 0.44 7.49 6.50
C HIS A 158 -0.70 6.54 6.10
N SER A 159 -0.38 5.32 5.67
CA SER A 159 -1.32 4.25 5.39
C SER A 159 -1.45 3.31 6.59
N CYS A 160 -0.34 2.69 7.03
CA CYS A 160 -0.38 1.47 7.84
C CYS A 160 0.02 1.62 9.32
N VAL A 161 0.53 2.78 9.75
CA VAL A 161 0.92 2.99 11.16
C VAL A 161 -0.25 3.56 11.95
N ILE A 162 -0.68 2.86 13.01
CA ILE A 162 -1.89 3.18 13.78
C ILE A 162 -1.89 4.63 14.26
N ASN A 163 -0.79 5.05 14.88
CA ASN A 163 -0.65 6.38 15.50
C ASN A 163 -0.36 7.51 14.49
N ILE A 164 -0.27 7.21 13.20
CA ILE A 164 0.07 8.20 12.15
C ILE A 164 -1.06 8.29 11.12
N GLY A 165 -1.39 7.16 10.49
CA GLY A 165 -2.22 7.13 9.29
C GLY A 165 -3.60 6.52 9.48
N VAL A 166 -3.69 5.43 10.24
CA VAL A 166 -4.86 4.53 10.21
C VAL A 166 -6.14 5.25 10.65
N SER A 167 -6.13 5.98 11.76
CA SER A 167 -7.32 6.71 12.23
C SER A 167 -7.83 7.71 11.18
N LYS A 168 -6.92 8.48 10.56
CA LYS A 168 -7.28 9.42 9.50
C LYS A 168 -7.84 8.70 8.27
N ASN A 169 -7.29 7.54 7.90
CA ASN A 169 -7.81 6.74 6.79
C ASN A 169 -9.24 6.24 7.05
N LEU A 170 -9.56 5.82 8.29
CA LEU A 170 -10.90 5.36 8.68
C LEU A 170 -11.92 6.51 8.70
N ASP A 171 -11.52 7.70 9.17
CA ASP A 171 -12.35 8.89 9.14
C ASP A 171 -12.63 9.34 7.69
N MET A 172 -11.62 9.28 6.82
CA MET A 172 -11.76 9.58 5.41
C MET A 172 -12.58 8.53 4.66
N LEU A 173 -12.48 7.26 5.05
CA LEU A 173 -13.35 6.20 4.52
C LEU A 173 -14.82 6.48 4.88
N SER A 174 -15.11 6.86 6.13
CA SER A 174 -16.46 7.22 6.57
C SER A 174 -17.01 8.44 5.83
N THR A 175 -16.16 9.44 5.61
CA THR A 175 -16.52 10.66 4.87
C THR A 175 -16.78 10.35 3.40
N LEU A 176 -15.95 9.50 2.80
CA LEU A 176 -16.10 9.05 1.42
C LEU A 176 -17.40 8.27 1.23
N ILE A 177 -17.72 7.31 2.11
CA ILE A 177 -18.97 6.55 2.06
C ILE A 177 -20.18 7.48 2.18
N THR A 178 -20.14 8.44 3.10
CA THR A 178 -21.22 9.44 3.27
C THR A 178 -21.47 10.23 2.00
N PHE A 179 -20.41 10.55 1.23
CA PHE A 179 -20.52 11.32 0.01
C PHE A 179 -20.98 10.49 -1.20
N LEU A 180 -20.39 9.31 -1.40
CA LEU A 180 -20.66 8.48 -2.57
C LEU A 180 -21.93 7.62 -2.42
N ASP A 181 -22.27 7.22 -1.19
CA ASP A 181 -23.33 6.25 -0.93
C ASP A 181 -24.08 6.57 0.37
N PRO A 182 -24.95 7.60 0.35
CA PRO A 182 -25.65 8.07 1.55
C PRO A 182 -26.53 7.00 2.21
N MET A 183 -27.11 6.09 1.42
CA MET A 183 -27.93 4.99 1.92
C MET A 183 -27.10 4.02 2.77
N PHE A 184 -25.93 3.61 2.26
CA PHE A 184 -25.05 2.73 3.02
C PHE A 184 -24.46 3.45 4.24
N ALA A 185 -24.16 4.74 4.12
CA ALA A 185 -23.70 5.56 5.23
C ALA A 185 -24.74 5.65 6.37
N GLU A 186 -26.03 5.75 6.05
CA GLU A 186 -27.10 5.76 7.05
C GLU A 186 -27.18 4.42 7.79
N HIS A 187 -27.10 3.30 7.07
CA HIS A 187 -27.06 1.97 7.68
C HIS A 187 -25.85 1.81 8.63
N LEU A 188 -24.66 2.26 8.20
CA LEU A 188 -23.43 2.22 8.99
C LEU A 188 -23.46 3.15 10.21
N LYS A 189 -24.24 4.25 10.19
CA LYS A 189 -24.46 5.10 11.36
C LYS A 189 -25.46 4.51 12.35
N GLY A 190 -26.43 3.75 11.84
CA GLY A 190 -27.43 3.06 12.63
C GLY A 190 -26.96 1.69 13.11
N LYS A 191 -27.41 0.63 12.42
CA LYS A 191 -27.16 -0.77 12.82
C LYS A 191 -25.70 -1.19 12.67
N GLY A 192 -25.00 -0.63 11.69
CA GLY A 192 -23.59 -0.93 11.42
C GLY A 192 -22.60 -0.07 12.22
N ALA A 193 -23.04 0.62 13.27
CA ALA A 193 -22.19 1.54 14.02
C ALA A 193 -20.91 0.84 14.52
N GLY A 194 -19.77 1.48 14.29
CA GLY A 194 -18.45 0.93 14.64
C GLY A 194 -17.84 -0.02 13.59
N ALA A 195 -18.62 -0.52 12.62
CA ALA A 195 -18.11 -1.46 11.61
C ALA A 195 -16.90 -0.90 10.86
N VAL A 196 -16.98 0.35 10.39
CA VAL A 196 -15.87 1.00 9.67
C VAL A 196 -14.62 1.08 10.55
N GLN A 197 -14.75 1.46 11.82
CA GLN A 197 -13.62 1.58 12.73
C GLN A 197 -12.96 0.22 13.03
N SER A 198 -13.75 -0.86 13.01
CA SER A 198 -13.24 -2.23 13.14
C SER A 198 -12.44 -2.71 11.92
N LEU A 199 -12.42 -1.97 10.80
CA LEU A 199 -11.62 -2.28 9.60
C LEU A 199 -10.17 -1.78 9.68
N PHE A 200 -9.73 -1.22 10.81
CA PHE A 200 -8.33 -0.81 10.99
C PHE A 200 -7.27 -1.87 10.57
N PRO A 201 -7.50 -3.20 10.71
CA PRO A 201 -6.51 -4.19 10.27
C PRO A 201 -6.22 -4.15 8.76
N TRP A 202 -7.20 -3.74 7.94
CA TRP A 202 -6.98 -3.59 6.50
C TRP A 202 -5.85 -2.60 6.21
N PHE A 203 -5.83 -1.46 6.91
CA PHE A 203 -4.79 -0.46 6.75
C PHE A 203 -3.47 -0.90 7.41
N CYS A 204 -3.52 -1.47 8.61
CA CYS A 204 -2.34 -1.93 9.34
C CYS A 204 -1.49 -2.94 8.57
N PHE A 205 -2.15 -3.80 7.77
CA PHE A 205 -1.50 -4.84 6.98
C PHE A 205 -1.45 -4.52 5.49
N CYS A 206 -1.72 -3.28 5.09
CA CYS A 206 -1.80 -2.88 3.67
C CYS A 206 -2.62 -3.89 2.83
N PHE A 207 -3.75 -4.33 3.37
CA PHE A 207 -4.68 -5.30 2.77
C PHE A 207 -4.11 -6.68 2.48
N GLN A 208 -2.94 -7.04 3.03
CA GLN A 208 -2.30 -8.35 2.83
C GLN A 208 -3.26 -9.54 3.02
N ARG A 209 -4.15 -9.46 4.03
CA ARG A 209 -5.06 -10.55 4.39
C ARG A 209 -6.29 -10.68 3.47
N ALA A 210 -6.48 -9.77 2.52
CA ALA A 210 -7.56 -9.83 1.54
C ALA A 210 -7.25 -10.82 0.39
N PHE A 211 -5.98 -11.22 0.24
CA PHE A 211 -5.48 -12.01 -0.89
C PHE A 211 -5.01 -13.39 -0.46
N LYS A 212 -5.21 -14.40 -1.32
CA LYS A 212 -4.65 -15.75 -1.12
C LYS A 212 -3.24 -15.88 -1.67
N SER A 213 -2.93 -15.18 -2.76
CA SER A 213 -1.62 -15.22 -3.43
C SER A 213 -0.71 -14.11 -2.95
N PHE A 214 0.58 -14.40 -2.79
CA PHE A 214 1.59 -13.37 -2.52
C PHE A 214 1.76 -12.42 -3.69
N ASP A 215 1.57 -12.89 -4.93
CA ASP A 215 1.66 -12.04 -6.11
C ASP A 215 0.57 -10.97 -6.12
N ASP A 216 -0.64 -11.26 -5.65
CA ASP A 216 -1.71 -10.27 -5.51
C ASP A 216 -1.39 -9.22 -4.44
N VAL A 217 -0.80 -9.65 -3.31
CA VAL A 217 -0.36 -8.73 -2.25
C VAL A 217 0.71 -7.78 -2.80
N TRP A 218 1.75 -8.32 -3.45
CA TRP A 218 2.80 -7.51 -4.04
C TRP A 218 2.28 -6.61 -5.14
N ARG A 219 1.34 -7.09 -5.97
CA ARG A 219 0.70 -6.31 -7.03
C ARG A 219 -0.01 -5.08 -6.49
N LEU A 220 -0.76 -5.20 -5.39
CA LEU A 220 -1.38 -4.05 -4.73
C LEU A 220 -0.33 -3.12 -4.12
N TRP A 221 0.68 -3.67 -3.43
CA TRP A 221 1.72 -2.87 -2.77
C TRP A 221 2.56 -2.07 -3.76
N GLU A 222 2.83 -2.63 -4.95
CA GLU A 222 3.43 -1.92 -6.08
C GLU A 222 2.65 -0.63 -6.38
N VAL A 223 1.32 -0.72 -6.52
CA VAL A 223 0.46 0.44 -6.77
C VAL A 223 0.52 1.44 -5.61
N LEU A 224 0.38 0.98 -4.38
CA LEU A 224 0.43 1.86 -3.21
C LEU A 224 1.76 2.64 -3.13
N LEU A 225 2.87 1.99 -3.46
CA LEU A 225 4.19 2.64 -3.47
C LEU A 225 4.37 3.66 -4.60
N THR A 226 3.67 3.49 -5.73
CA THR A 226 3.70 4.49 -6.82
C THR A 226 3.05 5.81 -6.42
N GLY A 227 2.07 5.78 -5.50
CA GLY A 227 1.22 6.93 -5.19
C GLY A 227 0.30 7.33 -6.34
N LYS A 228 -0.01 6.39 -7.24
CA LYS A 228 -0.93 6.54 -8.36
C LYS A 228 -2.21 5.72 -8.12
N PRO A 229 -3.37 6.17 -8.66
CA PRO A 229 -3.59 7.45 -9.34
C PRO A 229 -3.59 8.65 -8.37
N CYS A 230 -3.68 8.41 -7.06
CA CYS A 230 -3.59 9.43 -6.02
C CYS A 230 -2.79 8.95 -4.80
N ARG A 231 -2.37 9.89 -3.95
CA ARG A 231 -1.50 9.62 -2.79
C ARG A 231 -2.16 8.68 -1.77
N ASN A 232 -3.46 8.85 -1.52
CA ASN A 232 -4.19 8.10 -0.48
C ASN A 232 -5.08 6.99 -1.07
N PHE A 233 -4.58 6.31 -2.10
CA PHE A 233 -5.32 5.28 -2.84
C PHE A 233 -5.85 4.15 -1.95
N GLN A 234 -5.19 3.85 -0.82
CA GLN A 234 -5.63 2.85 0.15
C GLN A 234 -7.07 3.03 0.63
N VAL A 235 -7.58 4.27 0.74
CA VAL A 235 -8.96 4.52 1.18
C VAL A 235 -9.97 4.15 0.09
N LEU A 236 -9.60 4.30 -1.18
CA LEU A 236 -10.41 3.89 -2.32
C LEU A 236 -10.44 2.37 -2.46
N VAL A 237 -9.33 1.70 -2.16
CA VAL A 237 -9.25 0.24 -2.06
C VAL A 237 -10.21 -0.26 -0.97
N ALA A 238 -10.14 0.31 0.23
CA ALA A 238 -11.05 -0.05 1.33
C ALA A 238 -12.52 0.20 0.98
N TYR A 239 -12.84 1.33 0.35
CA TYR A 239 -14.19 1.62 -0.12
C TYR A 239 -14.66 0.58 -1.15
N SER A 240 -13.81 0.21 -2.10
CA SER A 240 -14.14 -0.78 -3.13
C SER A 240 -14.41 -2.16 -2.52
N MET A 241 -13.63 -2.59 -1.53
CA MET A 241 -13.91 -3.82 -0.78
C MET A 241 -15.26 -3.76 -0.03
N LEU A 242 -15.58 -2.62 0.60
CA LEU A 242 -16.88 -2.43 1.25
C LEU A 242 -18.05 -2.49 0.28
N GLN A 243 -17.87 -1.99 -0.95
CA GLN A 243 -18.89 -2.09 -1.99
C GLN A 243 -19.19 -3.55 -2.38
N MET A 244 -18.24 -4.47 -2.24
CA MET A 244 -18.44 -5.91 -2.52
C MET A 244 -19.40 -6.59 -1.54
N VAL A 245 -19.50 -6.11 -0.30
CA VAL A 245 -20.43 -6.65 0.72
C VAL A 245 -21.69 -5.81 0.88
N ARG A 246 -21.73 -4.61 0.28
CA ARG A 246 -22.80 -3.62 0.45
C ARG A 246 -24.20 -4.20 0.24
N GLU A 247 -24.42 -4.90 -0.87
CA GLU A 247 -25.74 -5.42 -1.22
C GLU A 247 -26.25 -6.41 -0.16
N GLN A 248 -25.38 -7.35 0.24
CA GLN A 248 -25.68 -8.31 1.28
C GLN A 248 -25.97 -7.62 2.62
N VAL A 249 -25.13 -6.66 3.02
CA VAL A 249 -25.27 -5.91 4.28
C VAL A 249 -26.62 -5.21 4.37
N LEU A 250 -27.07 -4.57 3.29
CA LEU A 250 -28.33 -3.84 3.25
C LEU A 250 -29.54 -4.78 3.20
N GLN A 251 -29.47 -5.85 2.40
CA GLN A 251 -30.57 -6.83 2.29
C GLN A 251 -30.81 -7.57 3.60
N GLU A 252 -29.74 -8.01 4.26
CA GLU A 252 -29.82 -8.73 5.54
C GLU A 252 -29.91 -7.80 6.76
N SER A 253 -29.78 -6.48 6.55
CA SER A 253 -29.80 -5.47 7.61
C SER A 253 -28.78 -5.75 8.72
N MET A 254 -27.56 -6.12 8.32
CA MET A 254 -26.48 -6.61 9.18
C MET A 254 -26.05 -5.60 10.25
N GLY A 255 -25.71 -6.09 11.45
CA GLY A 255 -25.08 -5.31 12.51
C GLY A 255 -23.57 -5.15 12.30
N GLY A 256 -22.90 -4.36 13.15
CA GLY A 256 -21.46 -4.08 13.01
C GLY A 256 -20.57 -5.33 12.97
N ASP A 257 -20.82 -6.31 13.84
CA ASP A 257 -20.06 -7.56 13.89
C ASP A 257 -20.31 -8.45 12.66
N ASP A 258 -21.54 -8.49 12.16
CA ASP A 258 -21.90 -9.25 10.95
C ASP A 258 -21.25 -8.64 9.70
N ILE A 259 -21.19 -7.30 9.62
CA ILE A 259 -20.49 -6.59 8.54
C ILE A 259 -19.00 -6.93 8.57
N LEU A 260 -18.37 -6.92 9.75
CA LEU A 260 -16.97 -7.29 9.89
C LEU A 260 -16.74 -8.75 9.48
N LEU A 261 -17.64 -9.65 9.85
CA LEU A 261 -17.57 -11.04 9.46
C LEU A 261 -17.71 -11.22 7.93
N ALA A 262 -18.65 -10.49 7.30
CA ALA A 262 -18.80 -10.48 5.85
C ALA A 262 -17.53 -9.95 5.15
N CYS A 263 -16.96 -8.85 5.66
CA CYS A 263 -15.69 -8.29 5.18
C CYS A 263 -14.53 -9.28 5.30
N ASN A 264 -14.42 -10.01 6.41
CA ASN A 264 -13.37 -11.02 6.61
C ASN A 264 -13.54 -12.26 5.73
N LYS A 265 -14.73 -12.48 5.16
CA LYS A 265 -14.99 -13.55 4.18
C LYS A 265 -14.62 -13.12 2.75
N LEU A 266 -14.30 -11.86 2.51
CA LEU A 266 -13.66 -11.39 1.27
C LEU A 266 -12.21 -11.89 1.23
N ILE A 267 -12.06 -13.20 1.02
CA ILE A 267 -10.78 -13.82 0.68
C ILE A 267 -10.82 -14.17 -0.80
N ASP A 268 -9.65 -14.28 -1.42
CA ASP A 268 -9.52 -14.63 -2.86
C ASP A 268 -9.88 -13.50 -3.83
N LEU A 269 -9.64 -12.24 -3.41
CA LEU A 269 -9.73 -11.13 -4.34
C LEU A 269 -8.62 -11.21 -5.39
N ASP A 270 -8.92 -10.85 -6.63
CA ASP A 270 -7.93 -10.57 -7.67
C ASP A 270 -7.45 -9.12 -7.49
N ALA A 271 -6.13 -8.92 -7.43
CA ALA A 271 -5.58 -7.59 -7.19
C ALA A 271 -5.88 -6.60 -8.32
N ASP A 272 -5.85 -7.03 -9.58
CA ASP A 272 -6.12 -6.17 -10.72
C ASP A 272 -7.59 -5.73 -10.76
N GLU A 273 -8.51 -6.64 -10.45
CA GLU A 273 -9.94 -6.30 -10.31
C GLU A 273 -10.16 -5.27 -9.21
N LEU A 274 -9.54 -5.44 -8.04
CA LEU A 274 -9.67 -4.52 -6.93
C LEU A 274 -9.04 -3.14 -7.24
N ILE A 275 -7.85 -3.12 -7.83
CA ILE A 275 -7.16 -1.87 -8.23
C ILE A 275 -8.01 -1.15 -9.29
N SER A 276 -8.54 -1.88 -10.26
CA SER A 276 -9.40 -1.31 -11.30
C SER A 276 -10.66 -0.68 -10.71
N ALA A 277 -11.38 -1.40 -9.83
CA ALA A 277 -12.55 -0.87 -9.13
C ALA A 277 -12.23 0.43 -8.38
N ALA A 278 -11.12 0.47 -7.63
CA ALA A 278 -10.69 1.66 -6.91
C ALA A 278 -10.30 2.82 -7.85
N CYS A 279 -9.74 2.54 -9.03
CA CYS A 279 -9.48 3.55 -10.07
C CYS A 279 -10.77 4.12 -10.66
N VAL A 280 -11.80 3.30 -10.87
CA VAL A 280 -13.13 3.77 -11.31
C VAL A 280 -13.71 4.75 -10.28
N VAL A 281 -13.68 4.37 -8.99
CA VAL A 281 -14.15 5.25 -7.90
C VAL A 281 -13.38 6.57 -7.89
N TYR A 282 -12.05 6.54 -8.03
CA TYR A 282 -11.24 7.76 -8.12
C TYR A 282 -11.68 8.66 -9.27
N ALA A 283 -11.90 8.07 -10.44
CA ALA A 283 -12.28 8.82 -11.62
C ALA A 283 -13.68 9.45 -11.50
N GLU A 284 -14.61 8.77 -10.82
CA GLU A 284 -15.93 9.32 -10.48
C GLU A 284 -15.83 10.48 -9.49
N LEU A 285 -14.96 10.39 -8.47
CA LEU A 285 -14.74 11.46 -7.51
C LEU A 285 -14.27 12.74 -8.19
N ILE A 286 -13.34 12.65 -9.15
CA ILE A 286 -12.81 13.84 -9.85
C ILE A 286 -13.89 14.55 -10.67
N GLN A 287 -14.95 13.85 -11.09
CA GLN A 287 -16.03 14.43 -11.90
C GLN A 287 -17.15 15.06 -11.07
N LYS A 288 -17.19 14.79 -9.76
CA LYS A 288 -18.19 15.32 -8.85
C LYS A 288 -17.65 16.58 -8.16
N ASP A 289 -18.55 17.46 -7.72
CA ASP A 289 -18.15 18.53 -6.82
C ASP A 289 -17.92 17.96 -5.42
N VAL A 290 -16.70 17.46 -5.21
CA VAL A 290 -16.30 16.82 -3.94
C VAL A 290 -16.08 17.86 -2.83
N PRO A 291 -16.45 17.55 -1.57
CA PRO A 291 -16.13 18.38 -0.41
C PRO A 291 -14.64 18.68 -0.31
N GLN A 292 -14.28 19.86 0.22
CA GLN A 292 -12.89 20.30 0.31
C GLN A 292 -11.99 19.32 1.07
N THR A 293 -12.52 18.67 2.11
CA THR A 293 -11.82 17.63 2.87
C THR A 293 -11.43 16.43 2.02
N LEU A 294 -12.29 15.99 1.11
CA LEU A 294 -11.99 14.92 0.16
C LEU A 294 -11.07 15.40 -0.97
N LYS A 295 -11.21 16.66 -1.42
CA LYS A 295 -10.29 17.29 -2.37
C LYS A 295 -8.86 17.25 -1.80
N ASP A 296 -8.63 17.84 -0.62
CA ASP A 296 -7.29 17.92 0.00
C ASP A 296 -6.67 16.54 0.30
N PHE A 297 -7.52 15.53 0.49
CA PHE A 297 -7.08 14.18 0.79
C PHE A 297 -6.72 13.36 -0.46
N PHE A 298 -7.45 13.51 -1.57
CA PHE A 298 -7.27 12.69 -2.77
C PHE A 298 -6.68 13.42 -3.98
N LEU A 299 -6.76 14.76 -4.04
CA LEU A 299 -6.54 15.58 -5.23
C LEU A 299 -5.48 16.66 -5.00
#